data_AF-A0A6F8ZIP2-F1
#
_entry.id   AF-A0A6F8ZIP2-F1
#
_cell.length_a   1.000
_cell.length_b   1.000
_cell.length_c   1.000
_cell.angle_alpha   90.00
_cell.angle_beta   90.00
_cell.angle_gamma   90.00
#
_symmetry.space_group_name_H-M   'P 1'
#
loop_
_entity.id
_entity.type
_entity.pdbx_description
1 polymer ?
#
loop_
_entity_poly.entity_id
_entity_poly.type
_entity_poly.pdbx_seq_one_letter_code
_entity_poly.pdbx_strand_id
1 'polypeptide(L)'
;MPTLTAAELKAAPQAICPLTQRDGVPHEMGGLNWAKPPRRPVGAAYVPVPRAVARAGFFPPEGSTFWAWLDRARTIGMRLRVAQDGGKAIESDGDTAALGLWLRRQMGVADPARPITEADLIRSGVRSAHWYRFPDGTYLLELE
;
A
#
# COMPACT_ATOMS: atom_id res chain seq x y z
N MET A 1 12.73 -19.25 -2.81
CA MET A 1 12.31 -19.31 -1.39
C MET A 1 10.94 -19.96 -1.30
N PRO A 2 10.58 -20.65 -0.20
CA PRO A 2 9.23 -21.19 -0.06
C PRO A 2 8.19 -20.07 -0.01
N THR A 3 7.01 -20.36 -0.56
CA THR A 3 5.83 -19.48 -0.43
C THR A 3 5.41 -19.39 1.03
N LEU A 4 5.08 -18.18 1.48
CA LEU A 4 4.57 -17.96 2.84
C LEU A 4 3.23 -18.66 3.07
N THR A 5 3.15 -19.41 4.15
CA THR A 5 1.94 -20.09 4.61
C THR A 5 1.08 -19.15 5.45
N ALA A 6 -0.22 -19.43 5.51
CA ALA A 6 -1.15 -18.68 6.36
C ALA A 6 -0.76 -18.73 7.85
N ALA A 7 -0.15 -19.82 8.31
CA ALA A 7 0.32 -19.95 9.69
C ALA A 7 1.49 -19.01 10.00
N GLU A 8 2.45 -18.88 9.08
CA GLU A 8 3.57 -17.94 9.23
C GLU A 8 3.08 -16.49 9.27
N LEU A 9 2.12 -16.13 8.39
CA LEU A 9 1.53 -14.80 8.38
C LEU A 9 0.78 -14.51 9.69
N LYS A 10 0.02 -15.49 10.19
CA LYS A 10 -0.72 -15.37 11.46
C LYS A 10 0.20 -15.15 12.66
N ALA A 11 1.42 -15.69 12.64
CA ALA A 11 2.40 -15.52 13.70
C ALA A 11 3.19 -14.22 13.62
N ALA A 12 3.28 -13.60 12.43
CA ALA A 12 4.01 -12.35 12.24
C ALA A 12 3.23 -11.16 12.83
N PRO A 13 3.91 -10.11 13.33
CA PRO A 13 3.27 -8.83 13.62
C PRO A 13 2.55 -8.29 12.38
N GLN A 14 1.32 -7.79 12.57
CA GLN A 14 0.46 -7.35 11.47
C GLN A 14 -0.04 -5.93 11.64
N ALA A 15 -0.32 -5.26 10.52
CA ALA A 15 -1.06 -4.02 10.50
C ALA A 15 -2.02 -3.97 9.30
N ILE A 16 -3.21 -3.43 9.52
CA ILE A 16 -4.21 -3.22 8.48
C ILE A 16 -4.25 -1.73 8.17
N CYS A 17 -4.09 -1.41 6.89
CA CYS A 17 -4.14 -0.06 6.35
C CYS A 17 -5.31 0.05 5.36
N PRO A 18 -6.46 0.61 5.76
CA PRO A 18 -7.58 0.83 4.85
C PRO A 18 -7.17 1.69 3.65
N LEU A 19 -7.58 1.28 2.45
CA LEU A 19 -7.35 2.04 1.23
C LEU A 19 -8.49 3.02 0.92
N THR A 20 -9.57 2.94 1.69
CA THR A 20 -10.79 3.75 1.58
C THR A 20 -10.97 4.65 2.80
N GLN A 21 -11.89 5.58 2.65
CA GLN A 21 -12.49 6.30 3.78
C GLN A 21 -13.35 5.35 4.62
N ARG A 22 -13.86 5.85 5.76
CA ARG A 22 -14.65 5.05 6.71
C ARG A 22 -15.96 4.52 6.14
N ASP A 23 -16.53 5.21 5.16
CA ASP A 23 -17.72 4.82 4.41
C ASP A 23 -17.45 3.80 3.30
N GLY A 24 -16.17 3.41 3.10
CA GLY A 24 -15.77 2.48 2.04
C GLY A 24 -15.53 3.14 0.69
N VAL A 25 -15.65 4.46 0.59
CA VAL A 25 -15.43 5.20 -0.66
C VAL A 25 -13.94 5.56 -0.79
N PRO A 26 -13.32 5.45 -1.99
CA PRO A 26 -11.95 5.91 -2.17
C PRO A 26 -11.84 7.41 -1.89
N HIS A 27 -10.66 7.85 -1.46
CA HIS A 27 -10.38 9.28 -1.35
C HIS A 27 -10.41 9.95 -2.74
N GLU A 28 -10.99 11.14 -2.83
CA GLU A 28 -11.11 11.88 -4.10
C GLU A 28 -9.75 12.39 -4.61
N MET A 29 -8.92 12.94 -3.72
CA MET A 29 -7.61 13.54 -4.04
C MET A 29 -6.45 13.01 -3.16
N GLY A 30 -6.59 11.77 -2.68
CA GLY A 30 -5.65 11.15 -1.74
C GLY A 30 -5.58 9.63 -1.92
N GLY A 31 -4.68 8.99 -1.18
CA GLY A 31 -4.48 7.53 -1.22
C GLY A 31 -4.29 7.01 -2.64
N LEU A 32 -5.25 6.20 -3.09
CA LEU A 32 -5.31 5.60 -4.43
C LEU A 32 -5.42 6.63 -5.59
N ASN A 33 -5.98 7.81 -5.32
CA ASN A 33 -6.22 8.88 -6.29
C ASN A 33 -5.36 10.12 -6.03
N TRP A 34 -4.11 9.91 -5.61
CA TRP A 34 -3.24 11.01 -5.19
C TRP A 34 -2.57 11.77 -6.35
N ALA A 35 -2.52 11.16 -7.55
CA ALA A 35 -2.02 11.75 -8.77
C ALA A 35 -2.62 13.13 -9.05
N LYS A 36 -1.77 14.11 -9.35
CA LYS A 36 -2.17 15.50 -9.62
C LYS A 36 -1.14 16.19 -10.53
N PRO A 37 -1.15 15.90 -11.85
CA PRO A 37 -0.23 16.52 -12.78
C PRO A 37 -0.37 18.06 -12.82
N PRO A 38 0.72 18.81 -13.07
CA PRO A 38 2.09 18.34 -13.27
C PRO A 38 2.83 18.04 -11.94
N ARG A 39 2.24 18.39 -10.78
CA ARG A 39 2.92 18.33 -9.48
C ARG A 39 3.20 16.91 -9.00
N ARG A 40 2.35 15.95 -9.35
CA ARG A 40 2.50 14.53 -9.02
C ARG A 40 2.29 13.68 -10.27
N PRO A 41 3.13 12.65 -10.50
CA PRO A 41 3.00 11.79 -11.68
C PRO A 41 1.60 11.19 -11.83
N VAL A 42 1.21 10.94 -13.08
CA VAL A 42 0.03 10.15 -13.41
C VAL A 42 0.16 8.76 -12.77
N GLY A 43 -0.91 8.23 -12.18
CA GLY A 43 -0.88 6.95 -11.47
C GLY A 43 -0.24 6.96 -10.09
N ALA A 44 0.30 8.09 -9.61
CA ALA A 44 0.85 8.20 -8.26
C ALA A 44 -0.21 7.90 -7.19
N ALA A 45 0.16 7.08 -6.22
CA ALA A 45 -0.69 6.70 -5.10
C ALA A 45 0.16 6.35 -3.87
N TYR A 46 -0.49 6.35 -2.71
CA TYR A 46 0.08 5.85 -1.47
C TYR A 46 -0.94 5.02 -0.70
N VAL A 47 -0.46 4.15 0.18
CA VAL A 47 -1.27 3.43 1.16
C VAL A 47 -1.40 4.29 2.43
N PRO A 48 -2.61 4.69 2.84
CA PRO A 48 -2.80 5.45 4.07
C PRO A 48 -2.44 4.62 5.30
N VAL A 49 -1.61 5.16 6.19
CA VAL A 49 -1.26 4.53 7.47
C VAL A 49 -2.14 5.11 8.58
N PRO A 50 -2.97 4.30 9.25
CA PRO A 50 -3.76 4.78 10.39
C PRO A 50 -2.85 5.32 11.49
N ARG A 51 -3.26 6.41 12.15
CA ARG A 51 -2.48 7.03 13.23
C ARG A 51 -2.10 6.05 14.35
N ALA A 52 -2.98 5.08 14.65
CA ALA A 52 -2.70 4.04 15.63
C ALA A 52 -1.54 3.13 15.20
N VAL A 53 -1.48 2.75 13.92
CA VAL A 53 -0.40 1.94 13.33
C VAL A 53 0.91 2.73 13.32
N ALA A 54 0.88 3.99 12.89
CA ALA A 54 2.06 4.86 12.89
C ALA A 54 2.64 5.04 14.30
N ARG A 55 1.78 5.30 15.30
CA ARG A 55 2.18 5.45 16.71
C ARG A 55 2.69 4.17 17.35
N ALA A 56 2.23 3.01 16.88
CA ALA A 56 2.70 1.72 17.37
C ALA A 56 4.12 1.38 16.89
N GLY A 57 4.70 2.16 15.97
CA GLY A 57 6.03 1.89 15.42
C GLY A 57 6.07 0.60 14.59
N PHE A 58 4.94 0.24 13.96
CA PHE A 58 4.85 -0.96 13.13
C PHE A 58 5.80 -0.85 11.94
N PHE A 59 5.71 0.26 11.21
CA PHE A 59 6.62 0.62 10.13
C PHE A 59 7.88 1.33 10.65
N PRO A 60 8.95 1.44 9.85
CA PRO A 60 10.12 2.24 10.19
C PRO A 60 9.78 3.73 10.43
N PRO A 61 10.71 4.52 11.00
CA PRO A 61 10.51 5.95 11.20
C PRO A 61 10.22 6.70 9.90
N GLU A 62 9.48 7.81 9.99
CA GLU A 62 9.21 8.71 8.86
C GLU A 62 10.50 9.07 8.10
N GLY A 63 10.43 9.07 6.77
CA GLY A 63 11.55 9.32 5.87
C GLY A 63 12.39 8.08 5.55
N SER A 64 12.22 6.98 6.29
CA SER A 64 12.96 5.73 6.09
C SER A 64 12.38 4.88 4.96
N THR A 65 13.24 4.08 4.34
CA THR A 65 12.86 3.12 3.29
C THR A 65 12.95 1.69 3.79
N PHE A 66 12.11 0.81 3.25
CA PHE A 66 12.14 -0.62 3.53
C PHE A 66 11.76 -1.44 2.30
N TRP A 67 12.05 -2.74 2.33
CA TRP A 67 11.64 -3.68 1.28
C TRP A 67 10.34 -4.37 1.66
N ALA A 68 9.44 -4.49 0.69
CA ALA A 68 8.24 -5.29 0.80
C ALA A 68 8.13 -6.27 -0.37
N TRP A 69 7.68 -7.48 -0.06
CA TRP A 69 7.16 -8.43 -1.04
C TRP A 69 5.69 -8.10 -1.31
N LEU A 70 5.28 -8.16 -2.57
CA LEU A 70 3.92 -7.85 -3.00
C LEU A 70 3.11 -9.12 -3.33
N ASP A 71 3.68 -10.28 -3.02
CA ASP A 71 3.09 -11.60 -3.21
C ASP A 71 3.69 -12.60 -2.22
N ARG A 72 2.89 -13.59 -1.79
CA ARG A 72 3.32 -14.63 -0.83
C ARG A 72 4.49 -15.48 -1.35
N ALA A 73 4.63 -15.62 -2.67
CA ALA A 73 5.72 -16.38 -3.27
C ALA A 73 7.06 -15.60 -3.26
N ARG A 74 7.04 -14.33 -2.84
CA ARG A 74 8.19 -13.43 -2.77
C ARG A 74 8.89 -13.29 -4.12
N THR A 75 8.10 -13.07 -5.17
CA THR A 75 8.59 -12.92 -6.55
C THR A 75 8.60 -11.47 -7.02
N ILE A 76 7.80 -10.62 -6.39
CA ILE A 76 7.66 -9.20 -6.69
C ILE A 76 8.10 -8.39 -5.47
N GLY A 77 9.33 -7.90 -5.48
CA GLY A 77 9.86 -7.01 -4.44
C GLY A 77 9.76 -5.55 -4.84
N MET A 78 9.43 -4.67 -3.89
CA MET A 78 9.43 -3.21 -4.09
C MET A 78 10.04 -2.50 -2.89
N ARG A 79 10.87 -1.48 -3.17
CA ARG A 79 11.37 -0.57 -2.14
C ARG A 79 10.34 0.52 -1.90
N LEU A 80 9.91 0.64 -0.65
CA LEU A 80 8.88 1.57 -0.20
C LEU A 80 9.45 2.55 0.81
N ARG A 81 8.75 3.66 1.01
CA ARG A 81 9.12 4.72 1.92
C ARG A 81 7.96 5.09 2.85
N VAL A 82 8.25 5.30 4.12
CA VAL A 82 7.34 5.96 5.06
C VAL A 82 7.41 7.46 4.81
N ALA A 83 6.33 8.02 4.29
CA ALA A 83 6.29 9.38 3.76
C ALA A 83 5.19 10.22 4.42
N GLN A 84 5.28 11.52 4.16
CA GLN A 84 4.41 12.58 4.66
C GLN A 84 4.41 12.73 6.18
N ASP A 85 4.00 13.92 6.63
CA ASP A 85 4.00 14.32 8.03
C ASP A 85 3.24 13.30 8.92
N GLY A 86 3.94 12.82 9.95
CA GLY A 86 3.45 11.85 10.92
C GLY A 86 3.53 10.40 10.44
N GLY A 87 4.29 10.11 9.37
CA GLY A 87 4.42 8.78 8.78
C GLY A 87 3.10 8.18 8.30
N LYS A 88 2.20 9.03 7.77
CA LYS A 88 0.82 8.68 7.42
C LYS A 88 0.64 8.05 6.03
N ALA A 89 1.72 7.88 5.28
CA ALA A 89 1.69 7.35 3.92
C ALA A 89 2.82 6.35 3.68
N ILE A 90 2.52 5.25 2.99
CA ILE A 90 3.52 4.39 2.36
C ILE A 90 3.44 4.58 0.84
N GLU A 91 4.56 4.97 0.23
CA GLU A 91 4.69 5.15 -1.22
C GLU A 91 5.93 4.42 -1.74
N SER A 92 6.03 4.22 -3.05
CA SER A 92 7.26 3.70 -3.66
C SER A 92 8.40 4.71 -3.53
N ASP A 93 9.60 4.21 -3.21
CA ASP A 93 10.79 5.05 -3.09
C ASP A 93 11.24 5.56 -4.46
N GLY A 94 11.45 6.87 -4.59
CA GLY A 94 11.79 7.54 -5.86
C GLY A 94 10.58 7.77 -6.77
N ASP A 95 10.11 6.74 -7.48
CA ASP A 95 8.97 6.86 -8.41
C ASP A 95 7.65 6.55 -7.70
N THR A 96 6.95 7.59 -7.24
CA THR A 96 5.65 7.48 -6.56
C THR A 96 4.52 6.86 -7.41
N ALA A 97 4.71 6.67 -8.72
CA ALA A 97 3.77 5.95 -9.56
C ALA A 97 3.90 4.42 -9.44
N ALA A 98 5.08 3.88 -9.10
CA ALA A 98 5.31 2.44 -9.14
C ALA A 98 4.35 1.63 -8.26
N LEU A 99 4.18 2.02 -6.99
CA LEU A 99 3.23 1.38 -6.09
C LEU A 99 1.78 1.59 -6.56
N GLY A 100 1.45 2.79 -7.03
CA GLY A 100 0.10 3.12 -7.50
C GLY A 100 -0.32 2.34 -8.73
N LEU A 101 0.58 2.18 -9.71
CA LEU A 101 0.35 1.35 -10.89
C LEU A 101 0.19 -0.12 -10.53
N TRP A 102 0.94 -0.62 -9.55
CA TRP A 102 0.76 -1.98 -9.05
C TRP A 102 -0.64 -2.14 -8.40
N LEU A 103 -1.03 -1.26 -7.47
CA LEU A 103 -2.34 -1.28 -6.82
C LEU A 103 -3.49 -1.24 -7.84
N ARG A 104 -3.39 -0.35 -8.84
CA ARG A 104 -4.33 -0.21 -9.95
C ARG A 104 -4.52 -1.51 -10.73
N ARG A 105 -3.43 -2.23 -11.02
CA ARG A 105 -3.51 -3.54 -11.69
C ARG A 105 -4.26 -4.57 -10.85
N GLN A 106 -4.05 -4.59 -9.53
CA GLN A 106 -4.80 -5.48 -8.63
C GLN A 106 -6.31 -5.17 -8.62
N MET A 107 -6.69 -3.92 -8.90
CA MET A 107 -8.09 -3.48 -8.98
C MET A 107 -8.70 -3.57 -10.40
N GLY A 108 -7.93 -4.03 -11.39
CA GLY A 108 -8.36 -4.07 -12.79
C GLY A 108 -8.50 -2.69 -13.44
N VAL A 109 -7.80 -1.67 -12.94
CA VAL A 109 -7.82 -0.30 -13.46
C VAL A 109 -6.56 -0.04 -14.28
N ALA A 110 -6.57 -0.38 -15.56
CA ALA A 110 -5.38 -0.25 -16.41
C ALA A 110 -4.98 1.21 -16.72
N ASP A 111 -5.95 2.11 -16.83
CA ASP A 111 -5.71 3.52 -17.14
C ASP A 111 -5.25 4.29 -15.88
N PRO A 112 -4.01 4.80 -15.85
CA PRO A 112 -3.47 5.53 -14.70
C PRO A 112 -3.95 6.98 -14.61
N ALA A 113 -4.59 7.53 -15.66
CA ALA A 113 -5.16 8.87 -15.68
C ALA A 113 -6.59 8.90 -15.11
N ARG A 114 -7.29 7.77 -15.10
CA ARG A 114 -8.64 7.63 -14.55
C ARG A 114 -8.61 7.51 -13.02
N PRO A 115 -9.50 8.17 -12.26
CA PRO A 115 -9.64 7.91 -10.83
C PRO A 115 -10.16 6.48 -10.57
N ILE A 116 -9.66 5.85 -9.51
CA ILE A 116 -10.24 4.64 -8.93
C ILE A 116 -11.55 5.03 -8.26
N THR A 117 -12.62 4.32 -8.62
CA THR A 117 -13.98 4.55 -8.14
C THR A 117 -14.40 3.49 -7.12
N GLU A 118 -15.48 3.76 -6.40
CA GLU A 118 -16.10 2.77 -5.51
C GLU A 118 -16.45 1.47 -6.26
N ALA A 119 -16.98 1.59 -7.49
CA ALA A 119 -17.32 0.42 -8.31
C ALA A 119 -16.10 -0.44 -8.66
N ASP A 120 -14.91 0.16 -8.83
CA ASP A 120 -13.67 -0.60 -9.06
C ASP A 120 -13.26 -1.41 -7.83
N LEU A 121 -13.41 -0.82 -6.64
CA LEU A 121 -13.11 -1.50 -5.37
C LEU A 121 -14.12 -2.62 -5.09
N ILE A 122 -15.41 -2.38 -5.33
CA ILE A 122 -16.45 -3.41 -5.20
C ILE A 122 -16.16 -4.57 -6.15
N ARG A 123 -15.85 -4.29 -7.42
CA ARG A 123 -15.58 -5.33 -8.43
C ARG A 123 -14.32 -6.14 -8.11
N SER A 124 -13.25 -5.47 -7.66
CA SER A 124 -11.99 -6.14 -7.35
C SER A 124 -11.97 -6.84 -6.00
N GLY A 125 -12.87 -6.46 -5.09
CA GLY A 125 -12.89 -6.94 -3.71
C GLY A 125 -11.91 -6.20 -2.78
N VAL A 126 -10.93 -5.49 -3.33
CA VAL A 126 -9.85 -4.85 -2.54
C VAL A 126 -10.38 -3.67 -1.71
N ARG A 127 -10.08 -3.67 -0.41
CA ARG A 127 -10.45 -2.63 0.55
C ARG A 127 -9.28 -2.17 1.43
N SER A 128 -8.32 -3.05 1.68
CA SER A 128 -7.25 -2.81 2.64
C SER A 128 -5.93 -3.41 2.19
N ALA A 129 -4.85 -2.77 2.64
CA ALA A 129 -3.49 -3.27 2.58
C ALA A 129 -3.14 -3.93 3.93
N HIS A 130 -2.94 -5.23 3.91
CA HIS A 130 -2.54 -6.05 5.06
C HIS A 130 -1.03 -6.22 5.04
N TRP A 131 -0.38 -5.81 6.12
CA TRP A 131 1.07 -5.80 6.24
C TRP A 131 1.53 -6.81 7.27
N TYR A 132 2.57 -7.56 6.92
CA TYR A 132 3.22 -8.51 7.80
C TYR A 132 4.70 -8.15 7.90
N ARG A 133 5.22 -8.02 9.12
CA ARG A 133 6.63 -7.66 9.35
C ARG A 133 7.45 -8.90 9.69
N PHE A 134 8.58 -9.08 9.01
CA PHE A 134 9.51 -10.18 9.28
C PHE A 134 10.70 -9.76 10.15
N PRO A 135 11.38 -10.71 10.81
CA PRO A 135 12.53 -10.42 11.68
C PRO A 135 13.69 -9.72 10.99
N ASP A 136 13.88 -9.96 9.68
CA ASP A 136 14.93 -9.33 8.86
C ASP A 136 14.62 -7.88 8.47
N GLY A 137 13.48 -7.35 8.90
CA GLY A 137 13.03 -5.98 8.60
C GLY A 137 12.34 -5.84 7.24
N THR A 138 12.14 -6.94 6.50
CA THR A 138 11.29 -6.95 5.30
C THR A 138 9.82 -7.07 5.67
N TYR A 139 8.95 -6.70 4.73
CA TYR A 139 7.50 -6.78 4.88
C TYR A 139 6.90 -7.64 3.77
N LEU A 140 5.69 -8.13 4.01
CA LEU A 140 4.77 -8.58 2.96
C LEU A 140 3.56 -7.65 2.93
N LEU A 141 3.12 -7.30 1.74
CA LEU A 141 1.84 -6.65 1.48
C LEU A 141 0.87 -7.64 0.83
N GLU A 142 -0.31 -7.78 1.41
CA GLU A 142 -1.46 -8.43 0.81
C GLU A 142 -2.61 -7.45 0.66
N LEU A 143 -3.39 -7.61 -0.41
CA LEU A 143 -4.61 -6.86 -0.60
C LEU A 143 -5.79 -7.77 -0.27
N GLU A 144 -6.64 -7.28 0.61
CA GLU A 144 -7.91 -7.90 1.00
C GLU A 144 -9.05 -6.92 0.78
#